data_AF-A0A9Q9MKL8-F1
#
_entry.id   AF-A0A9Q9MKL8-F1
#
_cell.length_a   1.000
_cell.length_b   1.000
_cell.length_c   1.000
_cell.angle_alpha   90.00
_cell.angle_beta   90.00
_cell.angle_gamma   90.00
#
_symmetry.space_group_name_H-M   'P 1'
#
loop_
_entity.id
_entity.type
_entity.pdbx_description
1 polymer ?
#
loop_
_entity_poly.entity_id
_entity_poly.type
_entity_poly.pdbx_seq_one_letter_code
_entity_poly.pdbx_strand_id
1 'polypeptide(L)'
;MIGRHAITVLSTNATGLIDHSVVSPRTIGNLPLYILKGLLLAFLLFVNGCSAYKDPVLDTNGGCAPTSSPFLPPDPAVDGRITYCEGGDGWTGTIESQPYPPGTRNVEVMLTGYPNTPGVTISAVANAGNATFTLLPPQPRERWQRVMLEIPPLVSQTGFRIRIEDRSVDHFGWAGIGASNVGPAKAFANGLLPMLAAVLLGNTWLIAVCLCFSGVGHPRDRLLQGLLAGSCAWLLIFIG
;
A
#
# COMPACT_ATOMS: atom_id res chain seq x y z
N MET A 1 82.08 -15.54 45.13
CA MET A 1 82.07 -14.14 44.66
C MET A 1 80.76 -13.50 45.08
N ILE A 2 80.87 -12.52 45.99
CA ILE A 2 80.05 -11.30 46.20
C ILE A 2 78.52 -11.52 46.16
N GLY A 3 77.75 -11.35 47.23
CA GLY A 3 78.01 -10.57 48.43
C GLY A 3 76.80 -9.68 48.70
N ARG A 4 76.14 -9.94 49.82
CA ARG A 4 75.08 -9.12 50.44
C ARG A 4 75.52 -7.66 50.58
N HIS A 5 74.54 -6.76 50.63
CA HIS A 5 74.31 -5.68 51.62
C HIS A 5 73.53 -4.54 50.94
N ALA A 6 72.31 -4.28 51.43
CA ALA A 6 71.89 -3.07 52.15
C ALA A 6 71.83 -1.83 51.25
N ILE A 7 70.74 -1.05 51.24
CA ILE A 7 70.49 -0.04 52.28
C ILE A 7 68.98 0.14 52.47
N THR A 8 68.56 0.02 53.74
CA THR A 8 67.32 0.57 54.29
C THR A 8 67.56 2.01 54.68
N VAL A 9 66.66 2.94 54.32
CA VAL A 9 66.45 4.18 55.08
C VAL A 9 64.94 4.39 55.24
N LEU A 10 64.49 4.27 56.48
CA LEU A 10 63.21 4.74 57.00
C LEU A 10 63.22 6.27 57.10
N SER A 11 62.02 6.88 57.00
CA SER A 11 61.57 8.18 57.57
C SER A 11 60.70 8.90 56.52
N THR A 12 59.50 9.46 56.74
CA THR A 12 58.64 9.72 57.90
C THR A 12 57.29 10.24 57.35
N ASN A 13 56.21 10.02 58.11
CA ASN A 13 54.99 10.84 58.20
C ASN A 13 54.08 11.08 56.98
N ALA A 14 52.93 10.42 57.04
CA ALA A 14 51.56 10.98 57.09
C ALA A 14 51.10 12.08 56.11
N THR A 15 49.91 11.81 55.54
CA THR A 15 48.88 12.66 54.91
C THR A 15 48.96 12.94 53.39
N GLY A 16 47.82 12.76 52.71
CA GLY A 16 47.57 13.19 51.32
C GLY A 16 46.88 12.13 50.46
N LEU A 17 45.57 11.92 50.62
CA LEU A 17 44.49 12.39 49.72
C LEU A 17 44.39 11.65 48.37
N ILE A 18 43.22 11.05 48.19
CA ILE A 18 42.69 10.35 47.01
C ILE A 18 42.62 11.32 45.82
N ASP A 19 43.02 10.88 44.62
CA ASP A 19 42.35 11.35 43.41
C ASP A 19 42.14 10.19 42.42
N HIS A 20 40.85 9.94 42.14
CA HIS A 20 40.34 8.98 41.18
C HIS A 20 39.86 9.78 39.97
N SER A 21 40.57 9.73 38.84
CA SER A 21 39.98 10.12 37.56
C SER A 21 40.59 9.37 36.38
N VAL A 22 40.12 8.13 36.18
CA VAL A 22 40.21 7.45 34.88
C VAL A 22 38.97 7.86 34.07
N VAL A 23 39.17 8.78 33.13
CA VAL A 23 38.13 9.20 32.18
C VAL A 23 37.91 8.09 31.14
N SER A 24 36.71 7.52 31.13
CA SER A 24 36.26 6.50 30.18
C SER A 24 35.81 7.13 28.84
N PRO A 25 36.29 6.67 27.67
CA PRO A 25 35.80 7.14 26.37
C PRO A 25 34.72 6.18 25.84
N ARG A 26 33.44 6.45 26.12
CA ARG A 26 32.31 5.74 25.49
C ARG A 26 31.11 6.64 25.28
N THR A 27 31.23 7.64 24.39
CA THR A 27 30.07 8.45 23.97
C THR A 27 30.14 9.00 22.55
N ILE A 28 31.07 8.53 21.71
CA ILE A 28 31.19 8.98 20.31
C ILE A 28 31.00 7.78 19.37
N GLY A 29 29.76 7.32 19.20
CA GLY A 29 29.50 6.18 18.30
C GLY A 29 28.10 6.11 17.67
N ASN A 30 27.10 6.84 18.19
CA ASN A 30 25.71 6.65 17.74
C ASN A 30 25.10 7.89 17.05
N LEU A 31 25.77 9.03 17.07
CA LEU A 31 25.31 10.27 16.42
C LEU A 31 24.98 10.09 14.91
N PRO A 32 25.81 9.42 14.08
CA PRO A 32 25.48 9.26 12.66
C PRO A 32 24.28 8.34 12.42
N LEU A 33 24.02 7.40 13.34
CA LEU A 33 22.89 6.48 13.22
C LEU A 33 21.55 7.16 13.56
N TYR A 34 21.53 8.08 14.53
CA TYR A 34 20.33 8.86 14.85
C TYR A 34 19.99 9.88 13.76
N ILE A 35 21.01 10.49 13.15
CA ILE A 35 20.81 11.39 12.00
C ILE A 35 20.27 10.61 10.80
N LEU A 36 20.82 9.42 10.51
CA LEU A 36 20.30 8.56 9.44
C LEU A 36 18.85 8.13 9.68
N LYS A 37 18.49 7.77 10.92
CA LYS A 37 17.11 7.42 11.30
C LYS A 37 16.16 8.62 11.17
N GLY A 38 16.58 9.80 11.61
CA GLY A 38 15.80 11.04 11.47
C GLY A 38 15.58 11.42 10.01
N LEU A 39 16.60 11.25 9.16
CA LEU A 39 16.52 11.56 7.74
C LEU A 39 15.65 10.55 6.98
N LEU A 40 15.71 9.26 7.35
CA LEU A 40 14.81 8.23 6.81
C LEU A 40 13.35 8.47 7.22
N LEU A 41 13.09 8.87 8.46
CA LEU A 41 11.75 9.22 8.94
C LEU A 41 11.22 10.46 8.22
N ALA A 42 12.05 11.50 8.05
CA ALA A 42 11.70 12.68 7.27
C ALA A 42 11.42 12.32 5.81
N PHE A 43 12.23 11.46 5.19
CA PHE A 43 12.01 10.99 3.82
C PHE A 43 10.69 10.22 3.71
N LEU A 44 10.37 9.32 4.65
CA LEU A 44 9.09 8.61 4.70
C LEU A 44 7.91 9.57 4.88
N LEU A 45 8.05 10.65 5.66
CA LEU A 45 7.02 11.67 5.82
C LEU A 45 6.85 12.53 4.56
N PHE A 46 7.94 12.85 3.84
CA PHE A 46 7.89 13.58 2.57
C PHE A 46 7.35 12.74 1.41
N VAL A 47 7.58 11.42 1.42
CA VAL A 47 6.98 10.47 0.46
C VAL A 47 5.46 10.32 0.67
N ASN A 48 4.93 10.68 1.85
CA ASN A 48 3.48 10.76 2.10
C ASN A 48 2.84 12.06 1.54
N GLY A 49 3.59 12.91 0.84
CA GLY A 49 3.06 14.04 0.06
C GLY A 49 2.30 13.63 -1.21
N CYS A 50 1.73 12.43 -1.28
CA CYS A 50 0.76 12.08 -2.30
C CYS A 50 -0.49 12.94 -2.05
N SER A 51 -0.62 14.02 -2.81
CA SER A 51 -1.86 14.77 -2.97
C SER A 51 -3.01 13.77 -3.06
N ALA A 52 -3.95 13.83 -2.10
CA ALA A 52 -5.16 13.04 -2.11
C ALA A 52 -6.08 13.57 -3.23
N TYR A 53 -5.69 13.33 -4.47
CA TYR A 53 -6.53 13.57 -5.62
C TYR A 53 -7.69 12.58 -5.53
N LYS A 54 -8.88 13.10 -5.21
CA LYS A 54 -10.12 12.31 -5.14
C LYS A 54 -10.32 11.66 -6.51
N ASP A 55 -10.51 10.34 -6.52
CA ASP A 55 -10.72 9.59 -7.76
C ASP A 55 -11.92 10.19 -8.52
N PRO A 56 -11.73 10.72 -9.74
CA PRO A 56 -12.79 11.40 -10.48
C PRO A 56 -14.02 10.53 -10.78
N VAL A 57 -13.88 9.20 -10.74
CA VAL A 57 -15.00 8.27 -10.97
C VAL A 57 -15.82 8.00 -9.70
N LEU A 58 -15.33 8.36 -8.51
CA LEU A 58 -16.14 8.35 -7.27
C LEU A 58 -17.24 9.41 -7.27
N ASP A 59 -17.18 10.38 -8.17
CA ASP A 59 -18.07 11.53 -8.19
C ASP A 59 -18.66 11.71 -9.59
N THR A 60 -19.56 10.81 -9.94
CA THR A 60 -20.16 10.73 -11.26
C THR A 60 -21.52 11.43 -11.32
N ASN A 61 -21.74 12.14 -12.43
CA ASN A 61 -23.01 12.76 -12.77
C ASN A 61 -23.85 11.82 -13.65
N GLY A 62 -25.16 11.78 -13.42
CA GLY A 62 -26.09 10.96 -14.18
C GLY A 62 -26.18 9.50 -13.70
N GLY A 63 -26.91 8.68 -14.45
CA GLY A 63 -27.22 7.30 -14.12
C GLY A 63 -27.98 7.11 -12.79
N CYS A 64 -28.11 5.85 -12.40
CA CYS A 64 -28.78 5.42 -11.18
C CYS A 64 -27.85 4.64 -10.25
N ALA A 65 -28.32 4.41 -9.03
CA ALA A 65 -27.59 3.57 -8.09
C ALA A 65 -27.49 2.12 -8.62
N PRO A 66 -26.42 1.37 -8.29
CA PRO A 66 -26.26 -0.02 -8.74
C PRO A 66 -27.42 -0.93 -8.33
N THR A 67 -28.09 -0.59 -7.22
CA THR A 67 -29.28 -1.28 -6.69
C THR A 67 -30.52 -1.16 -7.58
N SER A 68 -30.49 -0.32 -8.61
CA SER A 68 -31.60 -0.19 -9.58
C SER A 68 -31.70 -1.40 -10.51
N SER A 69 -30.60 -2.15 -10.71
CA SER A 69 -30.64 -3.40 -11.47
C SER A 69 -30.85 -4.60 -10.55
N PRO A 70 -31.88 -5.44 -10.77
CA PRO A 70 -32.06 -6.68 -10.01
C PRO A 70 -31.04 -7.76 -10.39
N PHE A 71 -30.33 -7.57 -11.51
CA PHE A 71 -29.39 -8.55 -12.04
C PHE A 71 -27.96 -8.32 -11.57
N LEU A 72 -27.62 -7.10 -11.16
CA LEU A 72 -26.29 -6.75 -10.66
C LEU A 72 -26.20 -7.07 -9.16
N PRO A 73 -25.38 -8.03 -8.73
CA PRO A 73 -25.22 -8.33 -7.31
C PRO A 73 -24.65 -7.11 -6.56
N PRO A 74 -25.10 -6.85 -5.33
CA PRO A 74 -24.57 -5.76 -4.53
C PRO A 74 -23.10 -6.02 -4.19
N ASP A 75 -22.25 -5.03 -4.40
CA ASP A 75 -20.84 -5.05 -4.02
C ASP A 75 -20.53 -3.82 -3.15
N PRO A 76 -20.38 -4.00 -1.83
CA PRO A 76 -20.11 -2.89 -0.91
C PRO A 76 -18.71 -2.28 -1.10
N ALA A 77 -17.82 -2.92 -1.87
CA ALA A 77 -16.50 -2.40 -2.19
C ALA A 77 -16.50 -1.42 -3.38
N VAL A 78 -17.63 -1.26 -4.06
CA VAL A 78 -17.76 -0.41 -5.25
C VAL A 78 -18.76 0.72 -5.01
N ASP A 79 -18.32 1.94 -5.26
CA ASP A 79 -19.20 3.10 -5.38
C ASP A 79 -19.28 3.49 -6.85
N GLY A 80 -20.48 3.48 -7.42
CA GLY A 80 -20.65 3.61 -8.86
C GLY A 80 -22.08 3.94 -9.30
N ARG A 81 -22.23 4.15 -10.61
CA ARG A 81 -23.50 4.45 -11.28
C ARG A 81 -23.68 3.50 -12.46
N ILE A 82 -24.94 3.19 -12.77
CA ILE A 82 -25.32 2.36 -13.92
C ILE A 82 -26.42 3.03 -14.75
N THR A 83 -26.50 2.69 -16.04
CA THR A 83 -27.55 3.17 -16.96
C THR A 83 -28.80 2.29 -16.94
N TYR A 84 -28.87 1.30 -16.04
CA TYR A 84 -30.08 0.56 -15.74
C TYR A 84 -30.91 1.29 -14.67
N CYS A 85 -31.80 2.17 -15.11
CA CYS A 85 -32.59 3.07 -14.27
C CYS A 85 -34.09 2.68 -14.27
N GLU A 86 -34.97 3.61 -13.93
CA GLU A 86 -36.42 3.44 -14.14
C GLU A 86 -36.68 3.21 -15.64
N GLY A 87 -37.31 2.07 -15.97
CA GLY A 87 -37.42 1.58 -17.35
C GLY A 87 -36.42 0.48 -17.74
N GLY A 88 -35.47 0.15 -16.86
CA GLY A 88 -34.51 -0.95 -17.05
C GLY A 88 -33.60 -0.74 -18.25
N ASP A 89 -33.51 -1.75 -19.11
CA ASP A 89 -32.73 -1.72 -20.37
C ASP A 89 -33.22 -0.64 -21.36
N GLY A 90 -34.45 -0.13 -21.21
CA GLY A 90 -34.99 0.91 -22.08
C GLY A 90 -34.63 2.33 -21.67
N TRP A 91 -33.88 2.49 -20.56
CA TRP A 91 -33.45 3.81 -20.13
C TRP A 91 -32.31 4.32 -21.01
N THR A 92 -32.34 5.62 -21.32
CA THR A 92 -31.29 6.28 -22.11
C THR A 92 -30.76 7.50 -21.35
N GLY A 93 -29.47 7.78 -21.53
CA GLY A 93 -28.84 8.91 -20.89
C GLY A 93 -27.33 8.75 -20.79
N THR A 94 -26.73 9.53 -19.90
CA THR A 94 -25.27 9.57 -19.75
C THR A 94 -24.84 9.40 -18.30
N ILE A 95 -23.65 8.85 -18.13
CA ILE A 95 -22.88 8.88 -16.89
C ILE A 95 -21.55 9.54 -17.20
N GLU A 96 -21.15 10.53 -16.41
CA GLU A 96 -19.88 11.24 -16.59
C GLU A 96 -19.09 11.30 -15.30
N SER A 97 -17.79 11.02 -15.39
CA SER A 97 -16.85 11.27 -14.30
C SER A 97 -16.54 12.77 -14.12
N GLN A 98 -15.94 13.13 -12.99
CA GLN A 98 -15.24 14.40 -12.90
C GLN A 98 -14.05 14.47 -13.87
N PRO A 99 -13.53 15.68 -14.16
CA PRO A 99 -12.35 15.86 -14.98
C PRO A 99 -11.11 15.18 -14.41
N TYR A 100 -10.45 14.35 -15.21
CA TYR A 100 -9.09 13.89 -15.02
C TYR A 100 -8.08 14.99 -15.40
N PRO A 101 -6.92 15.07 -14.72
CA PRO A 101 -5.94 16.09 -15.00
C PRO A 101 -5.18 15.78 -16.29
N PRO A 102 -4.65 16.81 -16.97
CA PRO A 102 -3.75 16.65 -18.10
C PRO A 102 -2.60 15.67 -17.81
N GLY A 103 -2.26 14.85 -18.80
CA GLY A 103 -1.19 13.85 -18.74
C GLY A 103 -1.61 12.47 -18.22
N THR A 104 -2.86 12.29 -17.78
CA THR A 104 -3.37 10.99 -17.32
C THR A 104 -3.56 10.05 -18.51
N ARG A 105 -2.83 8.93 -18.54
CA ARG A 105 -2.86 7.94 -19.64
C ARG A 105 -3.54 6.62 -19.31
N ASN A 106 -3.56 6.25 -18.04
CA ASN A 106 -4.12 4.99 -17.56
C ASN A 106 -5.09 5.33 -16.43
N VAL A 107 -6.33 4.91 -16.57
CA VAL A 107 -7.38 5.14 -15.57
C VAL A 107 -7.94 3.80 -15.14
N GLU A 108 -7.78 3.49 -13.86
CA GLU A 108 -8.43 2.31 -13.28
C GLU A 108 -9.88 2.65 -12.94
N VAL A 109 -10.81 1.78 -13.35
CA VAL A 109 -12.23 1.91 -13.04
C VAL A 109 -12.81 0.54 -12.68
N MET A 110 -13.90 0.55 -11.91
CA MET A 110 -14.82 -0.57 -11.82
C MET A 110 -15.87 -0.41 -12.93
N LEU A 111 -15.96 -1.40 -13.81
CA LEU A 111 -16.86 -1.41 -14.95
C LEU A 111 -17.89 -2.54 -14.78
N THR A 112 -19.11 -2.33 -15.27
CA THR A 112 -20.17 -3.34 -15.30
C THR A 112 -21.05 -3.18 -16.55
N GLY A 113 -21.87 -4.18 -16.85
CA GLY A 113 -22.80 -4.21 -17.98
C GLY A 113 -22.13 -4.51 -19.33
N TYR A 114 -22.66 -3.90 -20.39
CA TYR A 114 -22.38 -4.20 -21.78
C TYR A 114 -21.99 -2.95 -22.59
N PRO A 115 -20.85 -2.32 -22.26
CA PRO A 115 -20.40 -1.04 -22.84
C PRO A 115 -20.07 -1.05 -24.35
N ASN A 116 -20.22 -2.20 -25.02
CA ASN A 116 -20.00 -2.36 -26.47
C ASN A 116 -21.24 -2.92 -27.18
N THR A 117 -22.39 -3.03 -26.51
CA THR A 117 -23.67 -3.32 -27.17
C THR A 117 -24.04 -2.13 -28.06
N PRO A 118 -24.67 -2.33 -29.23
CA PRO A 118 -25.20 -1.23 -30.03
C PRO A 118 -26.02 -0.24 -29.19
N GLY A 119 -25.66 1.04 -29.29
CA GLY A 119 -26.29 2.13 -28.53
C GLY A 119 -25.60 2.46 -27.20
N VAL A 120 -24.78 1.57 -26.64
CA VAL A 120 -23.99 1.83 -25.42
C VAL A 120 -22.55 2.09 -25.81
N THR A 121 -22.01 3.24 -25.39
CA THR A 121 -20.63 3.61 -25.69
C THR A 121 -19.94 4.17 -24.47
N ILE A 122 -18.67 3.81 -24.30
CA ILE A 122 -17.77 4.46 -23.34
C ILE A 122 -16.73 5.26 -24.08
N SER A 123 -16.50 6.50 -23.65
CA SER A 123 -15.61 7.42 -24.33
C SER A 123 -14.82 8.30 -23.36
N ALA A 124 -13.64 8.71 -23.79
CA ALA A 124 -12.88 9.77 -23.17
C ALA A 124 -13.17 11.08 -23.93
N VAL A 125 -13.79 12.04 -23.25
CA VAL A 125 -14.19 13.33 -23.81
C VAL A 125 -13.24 14.39 -23.26
N ALA A 126 -12.50 15.08 -24.14
CA ALA A 126 -11.63 16.18 -23.72
C ALA A 126 -12.44 17.26 -22.98
N ASN A 127 -11.85 17.87 -21.95
CA ASN A 127 -12.53 18.90 -21.15
C ASN A 127 -12.95 20.12 -21.98
N ALA A 128 -12.20 20.43 -23.04
CA ALA A 128 -12.52 21.48 -23.99
C ALA A 128 -13.67 21.12 -24.96
N GLY A 129 -14.18 19.87 -24.93
CA GLY A 129 -15.23 19.37 -25.81
C GLY A 129 -14.82 19.19 -27.28
N ASN A 130 -13.56 19.44 -27.61
CA ASN A 130 -13.04 19.45 -28.98
C ASN A 130 -12.67 18.06 -29.52
N ALA A 131 -12.52 17.07 -28.64
CA ALA A 131 -12.13 15.71 -29.00
C ALA A 131 -12.90 14.71 -28.14
N THR A 132 -13.40 13.65 -28.78
CA THR A 132 -14.01 12.50 -28.12
C THR A 132 -13.39 11.25 -28.71
N PHE A 133 -13.06 10.29 -27.86
CA PHE A 133 -12.49 9.03 -28.29
C PHE A 133 -13.22 7.87 -27.64
N THR A 134 -13.77 6.97 -28.46
CA THR A 134 -14.45 5.76 -27.99
C THR A 134 -13.44 4.75 -27.48
N LEU A 135 -13.65 4.29 -26.26
CA LEU A 135 -12.86 3.24 -25.62
C LEU A 135 -13.51 1.89 -25.89
N LEU A 136 -12.71 0.82 -25.96
CA LEU A 136 -13.18 -0.54 -26.21
C LEU A 136 -12.81 -1.46 -25.03
N PRO A 137 -13.41 -1.26 -23.84
CA PRO A 137 -13.14 -2.11 -22.69
C PRO A 137 -13.75 -3.51 -22.86
N PRO A 138 -13.40 -4.48 -22.00
CA PRO A 138 -14.13 -5.75 -21.93
C PRO A 138 -15.62 -5.54 -21.58
N GLN A 139 -16.44 -6.58 -21.77
CA GLN A 139 -17.84 -6.60 -21.33
C GLN A 139 -17.98 -7.41 -20.02
N PRO A 140 -18.07 -6.77 -18.85
CA PRO A 140 -18.15 -7.48 -17.57
C PRO A 140 -19.48 -8.20 -17.34
N ARG A 141 -20.55 -7.74 -18.01
CA ARG A 141 -21.94 -8.19 -17.82
C ARG A 141 -22.45 -7.85 -16.41
N GLU A 142 -23.16 -8.74 -15.75
CA GLU A 142 -23.83 -8.50 -14.46
C GLU A 142 -22.89 -8.61 -13.26
N ARG A 143 -21.65 -8.13 -13.39
CA ARG A 143 -20.67 -8.10 -12.31
C ARG A 143 -19.75 -6.90 -12.45
N TRP A 144 -19.28 -6.40 -11.31
CA TRP A 144 -18.22 -5.42 -11.28
C TRP A 144 -16.88 -6.08 -11.64
N GLN A 145 -16.17 -5.46 -12.58
CA GLN A 145 -14.83 -5.87 -12.98
C GLN A 145 -13.91 -4.66 -12.97
N ARG A 146 -12.74 -4.82 -12.36
CA ARG A 146 -11.66 -3.83 -12.41
C ARG A 146 -11.05 -3.83 -13.81
N VAL A 147 -11.00 -2.65 -14.43
CA VAL A 147 -10.51 -2.45 -15.79
C VAL A 147 -9.56 -1.26 -15.80
N MET A 148 -8.43 -1.40 -16.50
CA MET A 148 -7.55 -0.29 -16.82
C MET A 148 -7.93 0.25 -18.19
N LEU A 149 -8.37 1.50 -18.25
CA LEU A 149 -8.67 2.20 -19.49
C LEU A 149 -7.43 2.93 -19.98
N GLU A 150 -7.02 2.63 -21.21
CA GLU A 150 -5.93 3.34 -21.89
C GLU A 150 -6.48 4.58 -22.59
N ILE A 151 -5.94 5.74 -22.22
CA ILE A 151 -6.42 7.04 -22.69
C ILE A 151 -5.50 7.56 -23.80
N PRO A 152 -6.03 7.86 -24.99
CA PRO A 152 -5.22 8.34 -26.10
C PRO A 152 -4.52 9.67 -25.77
N PRO A 153 -3.31 9.89 -26.31
CA PRO A 153 -2.55 11.12 -26.08
C PRO A 153 -3.33 12.41 -26.41
N LEU A 154 -4.17 12.38 -27.45
CA LEU A 154 -4.95 13.52 -27.92
C LEU A 154 -5.86 14.12 -26.85
N VAL A 155 -6.54 13.26 -26.07
CA VAL A 155 -7.45 13.68 -24.98
C VAL A 155 -6.72 13.76 -23.63
N SER A 156 -5.69 12.92 -23.43
CA SER A 156 -4.85 12.94 -22.22
C SER A 156 -4.20 14.32 -21.99
N GLN A 157 -3.74 15.00 -23.05
CA GLN A 157 -2.96 16.23 -22.93
C GLN A 157 -3.74 17.45 -22.42
N THR A 158 -5.07 17.48 -22.59
CA THR A 158 -5.92 18.62 -22.23
C THR A 158 -6.78 18.34 -20.99
N GLY A 159 -6.65 17.15 -20.42
CA GLY A 159 -7.58 16.62 -19.44
C GLY A 159 -8.90 16.20 -20.09
N PHE A 160 -9.59 15.27 -19.46
CA PHE A 160 -10.77 14.62 -20.05
C PHE A 160 -11.73 14.15 -18.96
N ARG A 161 -12.94 13.77 -19.38
CA ARG A 161 -13.90 13.01 -18.56
C ARG A 161 -14.14 11.66 -19.21
N ILE A 162 -14.42 10.64 -18.41
CA ILE A 162 -14.96 9.39 -18.93
C ILE A 162 -16.48 9.54 -18.99
N ARG A 163 -17.05 9.28 -20.16
CA ARG A 163 -18.49 9.33 -20.42
C ARG A 163 -18.96 7.96 -20.88
N ILE A 164 -19.95 7.41 -20.19
CA ILE A 164 -20.83 6.39 -20.74
C ILE A 164 -22.03 7.10 -21.34
N GLU A 165 -22.31 6.83 -22.59
CA GLU A 165 -23.52 7.26 -23.28
C GLU A 165 -24.32 6.05 -23.70
N ASP A 166 -25.56 6.01 -23.25
CA ASP A 166 -26.51 4.94 -23.49
C ASP A 166 -27.71 5.47 -24.27
N ARG A 167 -27.79 5.00 -25.51
CA ARG A 167 -28.90 5.24 -26.44
C ARG A 167 -29.53 3.92 -26.87
N SER A 168 -29.22 2.83 -26.18
CA SER A 168 -29.79 1.54 -26.52
C SER A 168 -31.26 1.51 -26.09
N VAL A 169 -32.06 0.78 -26.87
CA VAL A 169 -33.44 0.41 -26.52
C VAL A 169 -33.61 -1.10 -26.50
N ASP A 170 -32.49 -1.82 -26.70
CA ASP A 170 -32.43 -3.26 -26.82
C ASP A 170 -32.14 -3.91 -25.46
N HIS A 171 -32.48 -5.19 -25.33
CA HIS A 171 -32.08 -5.98 -24.18
C HIS A 171 -30.56 -6.01 -24.04
N PHE A 172 -30.06 -5.96 -22.80
CA PHE A 172 -28.62 -5.87 -22.50
C PHE A 172 -27.95 -4.58 -23.02
N GLY A 173 -28.76 -3.53 -23.22
CA GLY A 173 -28.32 -2.19 -23.59
C GLY A 173 -28.06 -1.30 -22.37
N TRP A 174 -27.19 -1.71 -21.45
CA TRP A 174 -26.81 -0.88 -20.30
C TRP A 174 -25.36 -1.08 -19.89
N ALA A 175 -24.75 -0.09 -19.25
CA ALA A 175 -23.41 -0.18 -18.66
C ALA A 175 -23.30 0.63 -17.38
N GLY A 176 -22.22 0.44 -16.65
CA GLY A 176 -21.95 1.21 -15.45
C GLY A 176 -20.48 1.38 -15.19
N ILE A 177 -20.18 2.45 -14.45
CA ILE A 177 -18.83 2.82 -14.05
C ILE A 177 -18.83 3.23 -12.58
N GLY A 178 -17.78 2.87 -11.88
CA GLY A 178 -17.57 3.19 -10.48
C GLY A 178 -16.11 3.05 -10.10
N ALA A 179 -15.82 3.26 -8.83
CA ALA A 179 -14.49 3.13 -8.28
C ALA A 179 -14.52 2.22 -7.05
N SER A 180 -13.38 1.58 -6.80
CA SER A 180 -13.18 0.77 -5.61
C SER A 180 -12.96 1.67 -4.41
N ASN A 181 -13.82 1.57 -3.40
CA ASN A 181 -13.64 2.30 -2.14
C ASN A 181 -12.47 1.74 -1.29
N VAL A 182 -11.98 0.55 -1.65
CA VAL A 182 -10.71 0.01 -1.18
C VAL A 182 -9.61 0.57 -2.07
N GLY A 183 -9.03 1.70 -1.66
CA GLY A 183 -7.90 2.29 -2.38
C GLY A 183 -6.71 1.33 -2.44
N PRO A 184 -5.90 1.34 -3.51
CA PRO A 184 -4.81 0.39 -3.71
C PRO A 184 -3.80 0.42 -2.57
N ALA A 185 -3.53 1.59 -1.97
CA ALA A 185 -2.68 1.71 -0.79
C ALA A 185 -3.26 1.04 0.47
N LYS A 186 -4.60 1.09 0.66
CA LYS A 186 -5.27 0.41 1.78
C LYS A 186 -5.32 -1.10 1.55
N ALA A 187 -5.61 -1.55 0.33
CA ALA A 187 -5.54 -2.97 -0.03
C ALA A 187 -4.12 -3.53 0.18
N PHE A 188 -3.11 -2.79 -0.26
CA PHE A 188 -1.71 -3.14 -0.06
C PHE A 188 -1.32 -3.11 1.42
N ALA A 189 -1.71 -2.09 2.19
CA ALA A 189 -1.44 -2.05 3.63
C ALA A 189 -2.14 -3.20 4.36
N ASN A 190 -3.38 -3.53 4.02
CA ASN A 190 -4.11 -4.66 4.61
C ASN A 190 -3.46 -6.01 4.30
N GLY A 191 -2.74 -6.15 3.19
CA GLY A 191 -1.97 -7.35 2.87
C GLY A 191 -0.54 -7.35 3.43
N LEU A 192 0.19 -6.24 3.30
CA LEU A 192 1.59 -6.11 3.69
C LEU A 192 1.77 -6.03 5.21
N LEU A 193 0.89 -5.32 5.92
CA LEU A 193 1.00 -5.14 7.37
C LEU A 193 0.93 -6.47 8.15
N PRO A 194 -0.04 -7.38 7.90
CA PRO A 194 -0.04 -8.67 8.58
C PRO A 194 1.15 -9.54 8.17
N MET A 195 1.59 -9.47 6.91
CA MET A 195 2.79 -10.19 6.46
C MET A 195 4.06 -9.68 7.17
N LEU A 196 4.23 -8.37 7.28
CA LEU A 196 5.34 -7.74 7.99
C LEU A 196 5.29 -8.07 9.49
N ALA A 197 4.10 -8.01 10.10
CA ALA A 197 3.90 -8.38 11.50
C ALA A 197 4.27 -9.85 11.74
N ALA A 198 3.85 -10.76 10.86
CA ALA A 198 4.19 -12.18 10.91
C ALA A 198 5.71 -12.40 10.82
N VAL A 199 6.39 -11.73 9.87
CA VAL A 199 7.85 -11.80 9.73
C VAL A 199 8.55 -11.26 10.98
N LEU A 200 8.15 -10.09 11.48
CA LEU A 200 8.76 -9.48 12.67
C LEU A 200 8.54 -10.34 13.91
N LEU A 201 7.31 -10.83 14.15
CA LEU A 201 6.98 -11.72 15.25
C LEU A 201 7.80 -13.00 15.18
N GLY A 202 7.91 -13.62 14.01
CA GLY A 202 8.72 -14.83 13.82
C GLY A 202 10.21 -14.62 14.11
N ASN A 203 10.77 -13.49 13.65
CA ASN A 203 12.16 -13.15 13.94
C ASN A 203 12.38 -12.81 15.42
N THR A 204 11.48 -12.06 16.06
CA THR A 204 11.58 -11.77 17.50
C THR A 204 11.44 -13.02 18.36
N TRP A 205 10.58 -13.97 17.96
CA TRP A 205 10.43 -15.25 18.64
C TRP A 205 11.69 -16.10 18.52
N LEU A 206 12.29 -16.20 17.32
CA LEU A 206 13.57 -16.88 17.11
C LEU A 206 14.68 -16.30 17.98
N ILE A 207 14.77 -14.97 18.06
CA ILE A 207 15.74 -14.29 18.92
C ILE A 207 15.48 -14.61 20.40
N ALA A 208 14.22 -14.57 20.84
CA ALA A 208 13.85 -14.91 22.22
C ALA A 208 14.23 -16.36 22.58
N VAL A 209 13.93 -17.32 21.71
CA VAL A 209 14.30 -18.74 21.89
C VAL A 209 15.83 -18.89 21.97
N CYS A 210 16.58 -18.25 21.08
CA CYS A 210 18.05 -18.25 21.12
C CYS A 210 18.62 -17.67 22.43
N LEU A 211 17.98 -16.65 23.00
CA LEU A 211 18.39 -16.04 24.28
C LEU A 211 18.00 -16.89 25.50
N CYS A 212 16.91 -17.65 25.43
CA CYS A 212 16.46 -18.55 26.50
C CYS A 212 17.28 -19.85 26.60
N PHE A 213 17.96 -20.27 25.53
CA PHE A 213 18.92 -21.38 25.58
C PHE A 213 20.24 -20.93 26.23
N SER A 214 20.21 -20.74 27.55
CA SER A 214 21.40 -20.57 28.38
C SER A 214 22.03 -21.95 28.69
N GLY A 215 22.71 -22.55 27.71
CA GLY A 215 23.29 -23.89 27.86
C GLY A 215 24.63 -24.07 27.14
N VAL A 216 25.60 -24.65 27.85
CA VAL A 216 27.02 -24.86 27.48
C VAL A 216 27.16 -25.55 26.10
N GLY A 217 27.85 -24.91 25.14
CA GLY A 217 28.04 -25.43 23.78
C GLY A 217 28.59 -24.39 22.80
N HIS A 218 29.14 -24.83 21.66
CA HIS A 218 29.70 -23.93 20.64
C HIS A 218 28.59 -23.04 20.06
N PRO A 219 28.84 -21.75 19.76
CA PRO A 219 27.83 -20.81 19.25
C PRO A 219 27.08 -21.27 17.98
N ARG A 220 27.72 -22.12 17.16
CA ARG A 220 27.11 -22.71 15.96
C ARG A 220 25.96 -23.68 16.30
N ASP A 221 26.12 -24.48 17.34
CA ASP A 221 25.13 -25.50 17.72
C ASP A 221 23.90 -24.85 18.34
N ARG A 222 24.09 -23.73 19.06
CA ARG A 222 23.00 -22.91 19.60
C ARG A 222 22.15 -22.29 18.50
N LEU A 223 22.78 -21.75 17.46
CA LEU A 223 22.07 -21.17 16.31
C LEU A 223 21.21 -22.24 15.60
N LEU A 224 21.77 -23.43 15.37
CA LEU A 224 21.07 -24.53 14.72
C LEU A 224 19.90 -25.02 15.57
N GLN A 225 20.07 -25.19 16.88
CA GLN A 225 18.99 -25.59 17.78
C GLN A 225 17.88 -24.53 17.87
N GLY A 226 18.24 -23.24 17.93
CA GLY A 226 17.28 -22.14 17.92
C GLY A 226 16.47 -22.05 16.62
N LEU A 227 17.14 -22.21 15.47
CA LEU A 227 16.47 -22.28 14.16
C LEU A 227 15.53 -23.48 14.06
N LEU A 228 15.94 -24.65 14.55
CA LEU A 228 15.12 -25.87 14.49
C LEU A 228 13.88 -25.76 15.40
N ALA A 229 14.07 -25.28 16.64
CA ALA A 229 12.98 -25.05 17.59
C ALA A 229 11.99 -23.98 17.10
N GLY A 230 12.49 -22.86 16.57
CA GLY A 230 11.64 -21.82 15.99
C GLY A 230 10.88 -22.26 14.74
N SER A 231 11.51 -23.07 13.88
CA SER A 231 10.87 -23.63 12.68
C SER A 231 9.76 -24.63 13.03
N CYS A 232 9.97 -25.49 14.04
CA CYS A 232 8.95 -26.41 14.54
C CYS A 232 7.74 -25.68 15.15
N ALA A 233 7.96 -24.61 15.92
CA ALA A 233 6.87 -23.80 16.47
C ALA A 233 6.04 -23.10 15.38
N TRP A 234 6.70 -22.58 14.35
CA TRP A 234 6.01 -22.00 13.19
C TRP A 234 5.21 -23.02 12.40
N LEU A 235 5.75 -24.22 12.16
CA LEU A 235 5.03 -25.29 11.47
C LEU A 235 3.73 -25.68 12.19
N LEU A 236 3.73 -25.71 13.53
CA LEU A 236 2.53 -26.02 14.31
C LEU A 236 1.44 -24.94 14.22
N ILE A 237 1.83 -23.67 14.06
CA ILE A 237 0.86 -22.56 13.91
C ILE A 237 0.19 -22.55 12.54
N PHE A 238 0.88 -23.02 11.49
CA PHE A 238 0.37 -22.98 10.10
C PHE A 238 -0.28 -24.28 9.63
N ILE A 239 -0.07 -25.39 10.35
CA ILE A 239 -0.69 -26.69 10.07
C ILE A 239 -1.94 -26.92 10.94
N GLY A 240 -2.11 -26.16 12.03
CA GLY A 240 -3.26 -26.22 12.93
C GLY A 240 -4.46 -25.39 12.48
#